data_AF-A0A1I2ID68-F1
#
_entry.id   AF-A0A1I2ID68-F1
#
_cell.length_a   1.000
_cell.length_b   1.000
_cell.length_c   1.000
_cell.angle_alpha   90.00
_cell.angle_beta   90.00
_cell.angle_gamma   90.00
#
_symmetry.space_group_name_H-M   'P 1'
#
loop_
_entity.id
_entity.type
_entity.pdbx_description
1 polymer ?
#
loop_
_entity_poly.entity_id
_entity_poly.type
_entity_poly.pdbx_seq_one_letter_code
_entity_poly.pdbx_strand_id
1 'polypeptide(L)' 'MDYIKDISRLDLNGTYTYADYLRWQFEEKVELIKGKIFKMSPAPNLKHQRAKWAIF' A
#
# COMPACT_ATOMS: atom_id res chain seq x y z
N MET A 1 22.37 -3.33 -6.43
CA MET A 1 21.05 -2.68 -6.55
C MET A 1 20.60 -2.31 -5.17
N ASP A 2 20.26 -1.04 -4.95
CA ASP A 2 19.89 -0.54 -3.62
C ASP A 2 18.40 -0.81 -3.38
N TYR A 3 18.08 -1.52 -2.30
CA TYR A 3 16.71 -1.90 -1.96
C TYR A 3 16.17 -0.96 -0.89
N ILE A 4 14.96 -0.44 -1.10
CA ILE A 4 14.33 0.46 -0.14
C ILE A 4 13.66 -0.39 0.93
N LYS A 5 14.21 -0.39 2.14
CA LYS A 5 13.72 -1.19 3.28
C LYS A 5 12.84 -0.42 4.26
N ASP A 6 12.63 0.88 4.02
CA ASP A 6 11.85 1.75 4.90
C ASP A 6 11.00 2.71 4.06
N ILE A 7 9.69 2.65 4.27
CA ILE A 7 8.71 3.51 3.61
C ILE A 7 8.92 4.99 3.91
N SER A 8 9.55 5.34 5.04
CA SER A 8 9.84 6.73 5.44
C SER A 8 10.80 7.43 4.47
N ARG A 9 11.53 6.66 3.65
CA ARG A 9 12.40 7.18 2.59
C ARG A 9 11.63 7.54 1.31
N LEU A 10 10.35 7.18 1.22
CA LEU A 10 9.48 7.49 0.09
C LEU A 10 8.69 8.78 0.38
N ASP A 11 8.59 9.63 -0.63
CA ASP A 11 7.71 10.79 -0.64
C ASP A 11 6.29 10.36 -1.01
N LEU A 12 5.35 10.44 -0.07
CA LEU A 12 3.95 10.06 -0.29
C LEU A 12 3.24 10.93 -1.34
N ASN A 13 3.76 12.12 -1.64
CA ASN A 13 3.25 12.98 -2.71
C ASN A 13 3.97 12.76 -4.04
N GLY A 14 5.03 11.93 -4.04
CA GLY A 14 5.81 11.58 -5.21
C GLY A 14 5.04 10.69 -6.18
N THR A 15 5.51 10.65 -7.43
CA THR A 15 5.02 9.72 -8.44
C THR A 15 6.08 8.66 -8.68
N TYR A 16 5.71 7.38 -8.51
CA TYR A 16 6.59 6.23 -8.65
C TYR A 16 6.17 5.34 -9.81
N THR A 17 7.16 4.71 -10.44
CA THR A 17 6.91 3.75 -11.51
C THR A 17 6.80 2.34 -10.95
N TYR A 18 6.30 1.43 -11.78
CA TYR A 18 6.27 0.01 -11.43
C TYR A 18 7.66 -0.57 -11.17
N ALA A 19 8.70 -0.08 -11.87
CA ALA A 19 10.08 -0.52 -11.64
C ALA A 19 10.60 -0.10 -10.26
N ASP A 20 10.15 1.05 -9.74
CA ASP A 20 10.52 1.50 -8.40
C ASP A 20 9.85 0.65 -7.32
N TYR A 21 8.57 0.30 -7.53
CA TYR A 21 7.82 -0.61 -6.66
C TYR A 21 8.53 -1.96 -6.48
N LEU A 22 9.10 -2.53 -7.55
CA LEU A 22 9.84 -3.79 -7.48
C LEU A 22 11.12 -3.73 -6.61
N ARG A 23 11.63 -2.53 -6.30
CA ARG A 23 12.81 -2.34 -5.45
C ARG A 23 12.47 -2.18 -3.96
N TRP A 24 11.18 -2.11 -3.63
CA TRP A 24 10.70 -1.94 -2.27
C TRP A 24 10.72 -3.28 -1.53
N GLN A 25 11.44 -3.33 -0.41
CA GLN A 25 11.62 -4.51 0.45
C GLN A 25 11.37 -4.13 1.91
N PHE A 26 10.17 -3.63 2.19
CA PHE A 26 9.70 -3.31 3.53
C PHE A 26 8.46 -4.14 3.89
N GLU A 27 8.17 -4.26 5.17
CA GLU A 27 7.10 -5.13 5.68
C GLU A 27 5.71 -4.48 5.54
N GLU A 28 5.66 -3.15 5.51
CA GLU A 28 4.43 -2.39 5.34
C GLU A 28 3.80 -2.63 3.95
N LYS A 29 2.48 -2.84 3.92
CA LYS A 29 1.74 -2.95 2.68
C LYS A 29 1.37 -1.56 2.16
N VAL A 30 1.82 -1.25 0.96
CA VAL A 30 1.43 -0.04 0.22
C VAL A 30 0.82 -0.39 -1.12
N GLU A 31 -0.14 0.42 -1.55
CA GLU A 31 -0.76 0.29 -2.86
C GLU A 31 -0.21 1.40 -3.77
N LEU A 32 0.23 1.03 -4.97
CA LEU A 32 0.61 1.99 -6.02
C LEU A 32 -0.56 2.14 -6.99
N ILE A 33 -1.33 3.22 -6.86
CA ILE A 33 -2.49 3.49 -7.73
C ILE A 33 -2.17 4.71 -8.57
N LYS A 34 -2.08 4.52 -9.90
CA LYS A 34 -1.74 5.56 -10.88
C LYS A 34 -0.43 6.30 -10.54
N GLY A 35 0.56 5.58 -10.01
CA GLY A 35 1.86 6.13 -9.62
C GLY A 35 1.89 6.83 -8.26
N LYS A 36 0.78 6.90 -7.52
CA LYS A 36 0.75 7.46 -6.17
C LYS A 36 0.74 6.36 -5.11
N ILE A 37 1.45 6.60 -4.00
CA ILE A 37 1.53 5.68 -2.88
C ILE A 37 0.33 5.90 -1.96
N PHE A 38 -0.42 4.84 -1.71
CA PHE A 38 -1.46 4.80 -0.70
C PHE A 38 -1.04 3.86 0.42
N LYS A 39 -1.09 4.36 1.66
CA LYS A 39 -0.94 3.50 2.83
C LYS A 39 -2.18 2.61 2.89
N MET A 40 -1.97 1.30 2.99
CA MET A 40 -3.09 0.39 3.20
C MET A 40 -3.80 0.82 4.50
N SER A 41 -5.11 1.10 4.41
CA SER A 41 -5.89 1.52 5.57
C SER A 41 -5.81 0.44 6.66
N PRO A 42 -5.57 0.80 7.93
CA PRO A 42 -5.34 -0.18 8.99
C PRO A 42 -6.60 -0.99 9.23
N ALA A 43 -6.51 -2.29 8.91
CA ALA A 43 -7.49 -3.33 9.19
C ALA A 43 -8.91 -3.09 8.60
N PRO A 44 -9.65 -4.17 8.27
CA PRO A 44 -10.99 -4.02 7.74
C PRO A 44 -11.88 -3.36 8.80
N ASN A 45 -12.28 -2.11 8.54
CA ASN A 45 -13.29 -1.44 9.33
C ASN A 45 -14.51 -2.37 9.39
N LEU A 46 -15.04 -2.69 10.58
CA LEU A 46 -16.21 -3.56 10.76
C LEU A 46 -17.37 -3.21 9.81
N LYS A 47 -17.45 -1.95 9.36
CA LYS A 47 -18.36 -1.47 8.32
C LYS A 47 -18.15 -2.14 6.95
N HIS A 48 -16.92 -2.35 6.50
CA HIS A 48 -16.59 -3.07 5.27
C HIS A 48 -16.90 -4.58 5.38
N GLN A 49 -16.74 -5.19 6.56
CA GLN A 49 -17.02 -6.61 6.77
C GLN A 49 -18.52 -6.92 6.90
N ARG A 50 -19.35 -5.97 7.35
CA ARG A 50 -20.80 -6.17 7.49
C ARG A 50 -21.50 -6.54 6.18
N ALA A 51 -20.96 -6.13 5.02
CA ALA A 51 -21.51 -6.50 3.72
C ALA A 51 -21.35 -8.00 3.38
N LYS A 52 -20.56 -8.78 4.14
CA LYS A 52 -20.40 -10.23 3.93
C LYS A 52 -21.34 -11.10 4.76
N TRP A 53 -22.08 -10.55 5.72
CA TRP A 53 -22.89 -11.35 6.66
C TRP A 53 -24.35 -11.56 6.23
N ALA A 54 -24.78 -11.07 5.07
CA ALA A 54 -26.17 -11.16 4.61
C ALA A 54 -26.40 -12.24 3.52
N ILE A 55 -25.62 -13.34 3.51
CA ILE A 55 -25.82 -14.47 2.60
C ILE A 55 -25.78 -15.83 3.34
N PHE A 56 -26.32 -15.90 4.57
CA PHE A 56 -26.73 -17.17 5.15
C PHE A 56 -28.09 -17.01 5.82
#